data_AF-A0AAD5JM40-F1
#
_entry.id   AF-A0AAD5JM40-F1
#
_cell.length_a   1.000
_cell.length_b   1.000
_cell.length_c   1.000
_cell.angle_alpha   90.00
_cell.angle_beta   90.00
_cell.angle_gamma   90.00
#
_symmetry.space_group_name_H-M   'P 1'
#
loop_
_entity.id
_entity.type
_entity.pdbx_description
1 polymer ?
#
loop_
_entity_poly.entity_id
_entity_poly.type
_entity_poly.pdbx_seq_one_letter_code
_entity_poly.pdbx_strand_id
1 'polypeptide(L)'
;MSDLEGDNRSVTYEELRQRLHRKIEELRGGRNSGSADKAKKIELKGEKREIHQKKNKREFGSEEKKSTTSNPSDKVEKDITEASKELAFSHVKIGNEDKHGKNKKRKLSKMKEIKMARKLEEAKKDPEKGEMIAKKHSWKAATSRAAGIKVHDDPKLLKQSLHKEKKRHQKNVEKWNERIGTTQKLKADKQQKRSENIGERIHQKKLRKIEKREKKLM
;
A
#
# COMPACT_ATOMS: atom_id res chain seq x y z
N MET A 1 11.91 3.36 53.22
CA MET A 1 11.55 4.40 52.24
C MET A 1 10.04 4.40 52.18
N SER A 2 9.48 5.32 52.97
CA SER A 2 8.08 5.53 53.30
C SER A 2 7.27 6.09 52.12
N ASP A 3 5.95 6.09 52.29
CA ASP A 3 4.92 6.79 51.48
C ASP A 3 4.20 5.95 50.41
N LEU A 4 3.53 4.90 50.89
CA LEU A 4 2.29 4.38 50.30
C LEU A 4 1.11 4.77 51.20
N GLU A 5 0.92 6.07 51.44
CA GLU A 5 -0.27 6.58 52.12
C GLU A 5 -1.13 7.30 51.09
N GLY A 6 -2.32 6.74 50.84
CA GLY A 6 -3.24 7.24 49.82
C GLY A 6 -3.71 8.65 50.12
N ASP A 7 -3.45 9.56 49.18
CA ASP A 7 -4.07 10.88 49.05
C ASP A 7 -5.60 10.75 48.89
N ASN A 8 -6.30 10.43 49.99
CA ASN A 8 -7.74 10.63 50.15
C ASN A 8 -8.02 12.00 50.79
N ARG A 9 -7.28 13.04 50.38
CA ARG A 9 -7.68 14.43 50.60
C ARG A 9 -8.67 14.79 49.51
N SER A 10 -9.82 15.36 49.87
CA SER A 10 -10.81 15.84 48.91
C SER A 10 -10.19 16.92 48.03
N VAL A 11 -9.71 16.52 46.85
CA VAL A 11 -9.09 17.39 45.86
C VAL A 11 -10.13 18.39 45.36
N THR A 12 -9.83 19.68 45.45
CA THR A 12 -10.70 20.72 44.91
C THR A 12 -10.71 20.65 43.37
N TYR A 13 -11.80 21.07 42.73
CA TYR A 13 -11.93 20.99 41.26
C TYR A 13 -10.79 21.69 40.52
N GLU A 14 -10.28 22.78 41.09
CA GLU A 14 -9.16 23.54 40.55
C GLU A 14 -7.83 22.77 40.62
N GLU A 15 -7.55 22.09 41.74
CA GLU A 15 -6.37 21.23 41.85
C GLU A 15 -6.42 20.07 40.86
N LEU A 16 -7.59 19.47 40.63
CA LEU A 16 -7.74 18.41 39.63
C LEU A 16 -7.47 18.93 38.22
N ARG A 17 -7.95 20.14 37.89
CA ARG A 17 -7.65 20.81 36.62
C ARG A 17 -6.16 21.08 36.46
N GLN A 18 -5.51 21.63 37.47
CA GLN A 18 -4.08 21.93 37.44
C GLN A 18 -3.25 20.65 37.30
N ARG A 19 -3.61 19.59 38.02
CA ARG A 19 -2.94 18.28 37.93
C ARG A 19 -3.12 17.66 36.54
N LEU A 20 -4.31 17.79 35.94
CA LEU A 20 -4.57 17.36 34.57
C LEU A 20 -3.75 18.17 33.55
N HIS A 21 -3.70 19.49 33.68
CA HIS A 21 -2.89 20.35 32.81
C HIS A 21 -1.41 19.98 32.88
N ARG A 22 -0.86 19.82 34.09
CA ARG A 22 0.52 19.38 34.30
C ARG A 22 0.80 18.02 33.66
N LYS A 23 -0.13 17.06 33.78
CA LYS A 23 0.00 15.75 33.16
C LYS A 23 -0.07 15.80 31.63
N ILE A 24 -0.92 16.66 31.07
CA ILE A 24 -1.03 16.86 29.62
C ILE A 24 0.25 17.50 29.07
N GLU A 25 0.83 18.49 29.75
CA GLU A 25 2.08 19.14 29.34
C GLU A 25 3.27 18.18 29.39
N GLU A 26 3.40 17.39 30.45
CA GLU A 26 4.41 16.33 30.57
C GLU A 26 4.33 15.34 29.39
N LEU A 27 3.10 14.90 29.04
CA LEU A 27 2.86 13.99 27.91
C LEU A 27 3.02 14.65 26.53
N ARG A 28 2.93 15.98 26.45
CA ARG A 28 3.19 16.75 25.22
C ARG A 28 4.68 17.00 25.03
N GLY A 29 5.42 17.31 26.08
CA GLY A 29 6.87 17.59 26.03
C GLY A 29 7.70 16.41 25.54
N GLY A 30 7.29 15.16 25.84
CA GLY A 30 7.96 13.95 25.35
C GLY A 30 7.67 13.59 23.88
N ARG A 31 6.76 14.31 23.21
CA ARG A 31 6.47 14.12 21.79
C ARG A 31 7.06 15.30 21.03
N ASN A 32 8.22 15.12 20.40
CA ASN A 32 8.75 16.02 19.37
C ASN A 32 7.83 16.04 18.13
N SER A 33 6.57 16.46 18.31
CA SER A 33 5.66 16.84 17.24
C SER A 33 5.58 18.35 17.20
N GLY A 34 6.73 18.99 16.99
CA GLY A 34 6.79 20.38 16.57
C GLY A 34 5.97 20.53 15.29
N SER A 35 4.93 21.34 15.35
CA SER A 35 4.01 21.60 14.23
C SER A 35 4.72 22.19 13.00
N ALA A 36 5.89 22.81 13.18
CA ALA A 36 6.67 23.46 12.13
C ALA A 36 7.22 22.47 11.07
N ASP A 37 7.63 21.26 11.46
CA ASP A 37 8.22 20.29 10.52
C ASP A 37 7.18 19.55 9.67
N LYS A 38 5.91 19.52 10.13
CA LYS A 38 4.81 18.92 9.36
C LYS A 38 4.38 19.81 8.20
N ALA A 39 4.42 21.14 8.36
CA ALA A 39 4.09 22.09 7.30
C ALA A 39 5.10 22.00 6.14
N LYS A 40 6.41 22.06 6.44
CA LYS A 40 7.48 21.94 5.44
C LYS A 40 7.46 20.60 4.68
N LYS A 41 7.06 19.50 5.36
CA LYS A 41 6.96 18.17 4.74
C LYS A 41 5.74 18.03 3.81
N ILE A 42 4.68 18.82 4.02
CA ILE A 42 3.50 18.84 3.14
C ILE A 42 3.81 19.63 1.86
N GLU A 43 4.47 20.77 1.97
CA GLU A 43 4.87 21.61 0.83
C GLU A 43 5.83 20.88 -0.12
N LEU A 44 6.90 20.27 0.41
CA LEU A 44 7.85 19.46 -0.39
C LEU A 44 7.20 18.24 -1.08
N LYS A 45 6.06 17.76 -0.56
CA LYS A 45 5.31 16.64 -1.15
C LYS A 45 4.32 17.11 -2.22
N GLY A 46 3.88 18.37 -2.18
CA GLY A 46 3.07 19.02 -3.20
C GLY A 46 3.86 19.25 -4.48
N GLU A 47 5.05 19.85 -4.38
CA GLU A 47 5.91 20.16 -5.53
C GLU A 47 6.32 18.92 -6.33
N LYS A 48 6.67 17.82 -5.63
CA LYS A 48 7.01 16.54 -6.29
C LYS A 48 5.84 15.92 -7.07
N ARG A 49 4.58 16.23 -6.70
CA ARG A 49 3.39 15.75 -7.42
C ARG A 49 3.09 16.58 -8.65
N GLU A 50 3.32 17.89 -8.59
CA GLU A 50 3.17 18.79 -9.72
C GLU A 50 4.15 18.49 -10.85
N ILE A 51 5.41 18.19 -10.50
CA ILE A 51 6.46 17.80 -11.46
C ILE A 51 6.11 16.48 -12.18
N HIS A 52 5.45 15.54 -11.50
CA HIS A 52 5.04 14.26 -12.09
C HIS A 52 3.84 14.38 -13.04
N GLN A 53 2.93 15.34 -12.82
CA GLN A 53 1.78 15.53 -13.71
C GLN A 53 2.13 16.24 -15.02
N LYS A 54 3.18 17.07 -15.05
CA LYS A 54 3.66 17.73 -16.28
C LYS A 54 4.33 16.77 -17.28
N LYS A 55 4.74 15.56 -16.87
CA LYS A 55 5.38 14.57 -17.76
C LYS A 55 4.39 13.61 -18.47
N ASN A 56 3.10 13.66 -18.14
CA ASN A 56 2.07 12.77 -18.71
C ASN A 56 0.97 13.50 -19.50
N LYS A 57 1.34 14.53 -20.27
CA LYS A 57 0.50 15.01 -21.39
C LYS A 57 1.19 14.58 -22.69
N ARG A 58 0.79 13.43 -23.25
CA ARG A 58 1.00 13.14 -24.67
C ARG A 58 -0.19 13.70 -25.41
N GLU A 59 0.07 14.65 -26.30
CA GLU A 59 -0.88 15.09 -27.29
C GLU A 59 -1.16 13.95 -28.27
N PHE A 60 -2.44 13.81 -28.62
CA PHE A 60 -2.96 12.90 -29.61
C PHE A 60 -3.09 13.70 -30.91
N GLY A 61 -2.33 13.34 -31.94
CA GLY A 61 -2.32 14.03 -33.24
C GLY A 61 -1.83 13.10 -34.34
N SER A 62 -2.61 13.06 -35.42
CA SER A 62 -2.68 12.11 -36.53
C SER A 62 -1.53 12.15 -37.55
N GLU A 63 -1.34 10.99 -38.19
CA GLU A 63 -0.86 10.68 -39.55
C GLU A 63 -0.25 11.79 -40.45
N GLU A 64 0.97 11.58 -40.98
CA GLU A 64 1.23 11.24 -42.40
C GLU A 64 2.75 11.28 -42.80
N LYS A 65 3.16 10.25 -43.56
CA LYS A 65 4.12 10.13 -44.69
C LYS A 65 5.50 10.88 -44.74
N LYS A 66 6.55 10.03 -44.88
CA LYS A 66 7.80 10.07 -45.69
C LYS A 66 8.46 11.43 -46.07
N SER A 67 9.78 11.53 -45.83
CA SER A 67 10.82 11.48 -46.88
C SER A 67 12.24 11.72 -46.34
N THR A 68 13.20 11.15 -47.07
CA THR A 68 14.65 11.13 -46.94
C THR A 68 15.31 12.49 -47.18
N THR A 69 16.24 12.93 -46.33
CA THR A 69 17.43 13.73 -46.69
C THR A 69 18.44 13.67 -45.53
N SER A 70 19.63 13.14 -45.81
CA SER A 70 20.76 13.02 -44.89
C SER A 70 21.47 14.37 -44.72
N ASN A 71 21.42 14.93 -43.51
CA ASN A 71 22.17 16.14 -43.12
C ASN A 71 23.55 15.76 -42.53
N PRO A 72 24.57 16.63 -42.66
CA PRO A 72 25.94 16.37 -42.21
C PRO A 72 26.14 16.37 -40.68
N SER A 73 25.08 16.57 -39.89
CA SER A 73 25.09 16.56 -38.42
C SER A 73 25.33 15.18 -37.81
N ASP A 74 25.01 14.11 -38.53
CA ASP A 74 25.11 12.73 -38.02
C ASP A 74 26.56 12.20 -37.94
N LYS A 75 27.52 12.89 -38.58
CA LYS A 75 28.95 12.52 -38.53
C LYS A 75 29.62 13.04 -37.27
N VAL A 76 29.31 14.28 -36.89
CA VAL A 76 29.89 14.94 -35.71
C VAL A 76 29.44 14.25 -34.41
N GLU A 77 28.18 13.80 -34.33
CA GLU A 77 27.71 13.07 -33.15
C GLU A 77 28.38 11.69 -33.00
N LYS A 78 28.65 10.99 -34.11
CA LYS A 78 29.35 9.70 -34.09
C LYS A 78 30.78 9.86 -33.60
N ASP A 79 31.51 10.86 -34.11
CA ASP A 79 32.89 11.12 -33.73
C ASP A 79 33.02 11.50 -32.24
N ILE A 80 32.05 12.25 -31.68
CA ILE A 80 32.00 12.56 -30.25
C ILE A 80 31.69 11.31 -29.41
N THR A 81 30.81 10.42 -29.89
CA THR A 81 30.51 9.15 -29.20
C THR A 81 31.64 8.11 -29.29
N GLU A 82 32.51 8.22 -30.27
CA GLU A 82 33.67 7.36 -30.46
C GLU A 82 34.87 7.86 -29.64
N ALA A 83 35.17 9.16 -29.68
CA ALA A 83 36.19 9.78 -28.83
C ALA A 83 35.91 9.64 -27.33
N SER A 84 34.63 9.65 -26.92
CA SER A 84 34.23 9.40 -25.53
C SER A 84 34.35 7.94 -25.09
N LYS A 85 34.41 6.98 -26.03
CA LYS A 85 34.76 5.58 -25.72
C LYS A 85 36.27 5.40 -25.59
N GLU A 86 37.06 6.13 -26.37
CA GLU A 86 38.53 6.08 -26.34
C GLU A 86 39.13 6.77 -25.09
N LEU A 87 38.49 7.82 -24.56
CA LEU A 87 38.91 8.52 -23.34
C LEU A 87 38.45 7.85 -22.03
N ALA A 88 37.81 6.68 -22.08
CA ALA A 88 37.36 5.95 -20.89
C ALA A 88 38.50 5.11 -20.26
N PHE A 89 39.51 5.79 -19.71
CA PHE A 89 40.50 5.19 -18.81
C PHE A 89 39.81 4.82 -17.47
N SER A 90 39.24 3.61 -17.39
CA SER A 90 39.13 2.78 -16.15
C SER A 90 38.01 1.71 -16.22
N HIS A 91 37.90 0.93 -17.30
CA HIS A 91 37.11 -0.30 -17.22
C HIS A 91 37.84 -1.49 -17.81
N VAL A 92 38.79 -2.00 -17.03
CA VAL A 92 39.40 -3.31 -17.24
C VAL A 92 38.34 -4.37 -16.91
N LYS A 93 37.73 -4.98 -17.94
CA LYS A 93 36.83 -6.13 -17.78
C LYS A 93 37.66 -7.37 -17.45
N ILE A 94 37.86 -7.65 -16.17
CA ILE A 94 38.36 -8.94 -15.69
C ILE A 94 37.15 -9.83 -15.43
N GLY A 95 37.07 -10.96 -16.15
CA GLY A 95 36.19 -12.07 -15.80
C GLY A 95 35.01 -12.28 -16.74
N ASN A 96 35.10 -13.37 -17.50
CA ASN A 96 34.04 -13.92 -18.33
C ASN A 96 33.04 -14.69 -17.43
N GLU A 97 32.12 -13.98 -16.76
CA GLU A 97 30.96 -14.62 -16.10
C GLU A 97 29.67 -13.83 -16.35
N ASP A 98 29.25 -13.84 -17.62
CA ASP A 98 27.91 -13.43 -18.07
C ASP A 98 26.82 -14.39 -17.57
N LYS A 99 26.60 -14.52 -16.25
CA LYS A 99 25.42 -15.26 -15.72
C LYS A 99 24.76 -14.66 -14.47
N HIS A 100 25.23 -13.57 -13.89
CA HIS A 100 24.64 -13.04 -12.65
C HIS A 100 23.58 -11.92 -12.85
N GLY A 101 23.37 -11.46 -14.08
CA GLY A 101 22.32 -10.48 -14.43
C GLY A 101 20.99 -11.09 -14.90
N LYS A 102 20.77 -12.40 -14.78
CA LYS A 102 19.54 -13.03 -15.30
C LYS A 102 18.35 -12.62 -14.44
N ASN A 103 17.46 -11.81 -15.03
CA ASN A 103 16.13 -11.45 -14.54
C ASN A 103 15.57 -12.51 -13.56
N LYS A 104 15.34 -12.12 -12.30
CA LYS A 104 14.73 -12.99 -11.28
C LYS A 104 13.46 -13.60 -11.89
N LYS A 105 13.52 -14.88 -12.28
CA LYS A 105 12.37 -15.57 -12.89
C LYS A 105 11.20 -15.41 -11.94
N ARG A 106 10.06 -14.91 -12.45
CA ARG A 106 8.84 -14.74 -11.66
C ARG A 106 8.53 -16.09 -10.98
N LYS A 107 8.30 -16.04 -9.66
CA LYS A 107 7.89 -17.23 -8.90
C LYS A 107 6.61 -17.80 -9.54
N LEU A 108 6.56 -19.12 -9.66
CA LEU A 108 5.37 -19.81 -10.14
C LEU A 108 4.20 -19.49 -9.20
N SER A 109 2.97 -19.54 -9.72
CA SER A 109 1.81 -19.36 -8.84
C SER A 109 1.72 -20.53 -7.87
N LYS A 110 1.27 -20.25 -6.63
CA LYS A 110 1.22 -21.26 -5.55
C LYS A 110 0.38 -22.49 -5.90
N MET A 111 -0.63 -22.32 -6.76
CA MET A 111 -1.42 -23.42 -7.32
C MET A 111 -0.62 -24.33 -8.26
N LYS A 112 0.28 -23.75 -9.07
CA LYS A 112 1.19 -24.52 -9.93
C LYS A 112 2.23 -25.26 -9.08
N GLU A 113 2.75 -24.63 -8.03
CA GLU A 113 3.66 -25.26 -7.07
C GLU A 113 3.02 -26.49 -6.39
N ILE A 114 1.76 -26.39 -5.96
CA ILE A 114 1.02 -27.54 -5.38
C ILE A 114 0.90 -28.70 -6.37
N LYS A 115 0.60 -28.41 -7.64
CA LYS A 115 0.50 -29.44 -8.68
C LYS A 115 1.85 -30.13 -8.92
N MET A 116 2.94 -29.37 -8.96
CA MET A 116 4.28 -29.91 -9.13
C MET A 116 4.72 -30.74 -7.90
N ALA A 117 4.48 -30.23 -6.69
CA ALA A 117 4.75 -30.93 -5.43
C ALA A 117 4.00 -32.27 -5.33
N ARG A 118 2.72 -32.30 -5.72
CA ARG A 118 1.92 -33.53 -5.76
C ARG A 118 2.46 -34.55 -6.76
N LYS A 119 2.79 -34.11 -7.97
CA LYS A 119 3.39 -34.98 -8.99
C LYS A 119 4.72 -35.59 -8.52
N LEU A 120 5.51 -34.81 -7.77
CA LEU A 120 6.76 -35.30 -7.18
C LEU A 120 6.51 -36.27 -6.02
N GLU A 121 5.47 -36.06 -5.21
CA GLU A 121 5.07 -37.00 -4.16
C GLU A 121 4.57 -38.32 -4.75
N GLU A 122 3.83 -38.27 -5.85
CA GLU A 122 3.34 -39.44 -6.58
C GLU A 122 4.48 -40.23 -7.24
N ALA A 123 5.40 -39.55 -7.94
CA ALA A 123 6.58 -40.17 -8.54
C ALA A 123 7.58 -40.75 -7.52
N LYS A 124 7.49 -40.38 -6.24
CA LYS A 124 8.29 -40.97 -5.16
C LYS A 124 7.68 -42.24 -4.59
N LYS A 125 6.39 -42.51 -4.81
CA LYS A 125 5.68 -43.69 -4.31
C LYS A 125 5.89 -44.93 -5.19
N ASP A 126 6.42 -44.76 -6.39
CA ASP A 126 6.74 -45.87 -7.29
C ASP A 126 7.86 -46.75 -6.71
N PRO A 127 7.69 -48.07 -6.60
CA PRO A 127 8.63 -48.93 -5.86
C PRO A 127 10.02 -49.06 -6.53
N GLU A 128 10.10 -49.05 -7.86
CA GLU A 128 11.38 -49.25 -8.57
C GLU A 128 12.15 -47.94 -8.82
N LYS A 129 11.43 -46.88 -9.19
CA LYS A 129 12.01 -45.60 -9.61
C LYS A 129 11.92 -44.53 -8.53
N GLY A 130 11.04 -44.71 -7.54
CA GLY A 130 10.75 -43.72 -6.51
C GLY A 130 11.95 -43.44 -5.62
N GLU A 131 12.74 -44.45 -5.24
CA GLU A 131 13.95 -44.24 -4.44
C GLU A 131 15.00 -43.42 -5.19
N MET A 132 15.23 -43.72 -6.47
CA MET A 132 16.16 -42.96 -7.30
C MET A 132 15.69 -41.52 -7.50
N ILE A 133 14.39 -41.31 -7.72
CA ILE A 133 13.78 -39.99 -7.88
C ILE A 133 13.87 -39.21 -6.57
N ALA A 134 13.59 -39.85 -5.43
CA ALA A 134 13.70 -39.25 -4.10
C ALA A 134 15.12 -38.81 -3.80
N LYS A 135 16.12 -39.66 -4.04
CA LYS A 135 17.54 -39.34 -3.89
C LYS A 135 17.95 -38.20 -4.83
N LYS A 136 17.65 -38.28 -6.13
CA LYS A 136 17.96 -37.19 -7.09
C LYS A 136 17.33 -35.87 -6.69
N HIS A 137 16.09 -35.89 -6.21
CA HIS A 137 15.39 -34.69 -5.77
C HIS A 137 15.95 -34.13 -4.45
N SER A 138 16.32 -34.98 -3.49
CA SER A 138 16.89 -34.54 -2.21
C SER A 138 18.24 -33.87 -2.41
N TRP A 139 19.12 -34.44 -3.24
CA TRP A 139 20.40 -33.83 -3.61
C TRP A 139 20.22 -32.49 -4.31
N LYS A 140 19.35 -32.41 -5.33
CA LYS A 140 19.04 -31.15 -6.02
C LYS A 140 18.49 -30.08 -5.07
N ALA A 141 17.60 -30.46 -4.16
CA ALA A 141 17.04 -29.55 -3.17
C ALA A 141 18.10 -29.07 -2.17
N ALA A 142 19.00 -29.96 -1.73
CA ALA A 142 20.12 -29.61 -0.84
C ALA A 142 21.07 -28.63 -1.51
N THR A 143 21.50 -28.89 -2.76
CA THR A 143 22.35 -27.97 -3.53
C THR A 143 21.66 -26.62 -3.76
N SER A 144 20.36 -26.62 -4.07
CA SER A 144 19.59 -25.37 -4.26
C SER A 144 19.48 -24.56 -2.97
N ARG A 145 19.29 -25.23 -1.82
CA ARG A 145 19.28 -24.57 -0.50
C ARG A 145 20.65 -24.02 -0.13
N ALA A 146 21.72 -24.77 -0.39
CA ALA A 146 23.10 -24.30 -0.20
C ALA A 146 23.41 -23.06 -1.06
N ALA A 147 22.86 -23.00 -2.27
CA ALA A 147 22.92 -21.82 -3.14
C ALA A 147 21.99 -20.66 -2.69
N GLY A 148 21.28 -20.78 -1.56
CA GLY A 148 20.41 -19.74 -1.02
C GLY A 148 19.01 -19.65 -1.66
N ILE A 149 18.63 -20.61 -2.51
CA ILE A 149 17.31 -20.64 -3.15
C ILE A 149 16.28 -21.24 -2.18
N LYS A 150 15.17 -20.52 -1.95
CA LYS A 150 14.07 -21.00 -1.11
C LYS A 150 13.28 -22.10 -1.85
N VAL A 151 13.41 -23.33 -1.37
CA VAL A 151 12.75 -24.51 -1.93
C VAL A 151 11.41 -24.76 -1.22
N HIS A 152 10.32 -24.91 -1.97
CA HIS A 152 8.96 -25.10 -1.45
C HIS A 152 8.33 -26.38 -2.05
N ASP A 153 8.62 -27.53 -1.45
CA ASP A 153 8.24 -28.84 -2.01
C ASP A 153 7.02 -29.47 -1.33
N ASP A 154 6.60 -28.98 -0.17
CA ASP A 154 5.56 -29.62 0.64
C ASP A 154 4.14 -29.20 0.23
N PRO A 155 3.31 -30.09 -0.33
CA PRO A 155 1.97 -29.73 -0.78
C PRO A 155 1.04 -29.34 0.37
N LYS A 156 1.27 -29.89 1.57
CA LYS A 156 0.50 -29.55 2.79
C LYS A 156 0.72 -28.09 3.20
N LEU A 157 1.97 -27.63 3.27
CA LEU A 157 2.31 -26.25 3.64
C LEU A 157 1.85 -25.24 2.59
N LEU A 158 1.96 -25.59 1.30
CA LEU A 158 1.48 -24.75 0.21
C LEU A 158 -0.04 -24.55 0.28
N LYS A 159 -0.81 -25.60 0.55
CA LYS A 159 -2.27 -25.51 0.77
C LYS A 159 -2.63 -24.65 1.99
N GLN A 160 -1.93 -24.84 3.11
CA GLN A 160 -2.17 -24.03 4.32
C GLN A 160 -1.90 -22.55 4.06
N SER A 161 -0.85 -22.22 3.31
CA SER A 161 -0.57 -20.84 2.95
C SER A 161 -1.66 -20.23 2.06
N LEU A 162 -2.19 -20.98 1.09
CA LEU A 162 -3.32 -20.52 0.28
C LEU A 162 -4.57 -20.28 1.15
N HIS A 163 -4.82 -21.17 2.12
CA HIS A 163 -5.94 -20.99 3.04
C HIS A 163 -5.79 -19.73 3.89
N LYS A 164 -4.59 -19.47 4.42
CA LYS A 164 -4.29 -18.24 5.18
C LYS A 164 -4.48 -16.99 4.31
N GLU A 165 -4.06 -17.04 3.05
CA GLU A 165 -4.24 -15.94 2.10
C GLU A 165 -5.72 -15.68 1.80
N LYS A 166 -6.50 -16.73 1.53
CA LYS A 166 -7.96 -16.63 1.35
C LYS A 166 -8.65 -16.03 2.57
N LYS A 167 -8.33 -16.50 3.78
CA LYS A 167 -8.87 -15.95 5.04
C LYS A 167 -8.51 -14.48 5.22
N ARG A 168 -7.26 -14.09 4.91
CA ARG A 168 -6.85 -12.69 4.98
C ARG A 168 -7.63 -11.83 3.97
N HIS A 169 -7.84 -12.34 2.77
CA HIS A 169 -8.63 -11.65 1.76
C HIS A 169 -10.09 -11.48 2.20
N GLN A 170 -10.74 -12.53 2.69
CA GLN A 170 -12.10 -12.48 3.24
C GLN A 170 -12.24 -11.42 4.34
N LYS A 171 -11.37 -11.46 5.35
CA LYS A 171 -11.36 -10.45 6.43
C LYS A 171 -11.18 -9.02 5.91
N ASN A 172 -10.36 -8.84 4.88
CA ASN A 172 -10.17 -7.51 4.29
C ASN A 172 -11.40 -7.04 3.52
N VAL A 173 -12.06 -7.95 2.80
CA VAL A 173 -13.31 -7.67 2.07
C VAL A 173 -14.44 -7.35 3.05
N GLU A 174 -14.61 -8.14 4.11
CA GLU A 174 -15.58 -7.89 5.19
C GLU A 174 -15.39 -6.49 5.79
N LYS A 175 -14.17 -6.17 6.23
CA LYS A 175 -13.85 -4.83 6.78
C LYS A 175 -14.10 -3.70 5.78
N TRP A 176 -13.86 -3.94 4.50
CA TRP A 176 -14.13 -2.94 3.47
C TRP A 176 -15.63 -2.73 3.28
N ASN A 177 -16.41 -3.82 3.26
CA ASN A 177 -17.86 -3.77 3.18
C ASN A 177 -18.47 -3.09 4.40
N GLU A 178 -17.97 -3.36 5.61
CA GLU A 178 -18.36 -2.66 6.84
C GLU A 178 -18.11 -1.14 6.75
N ARG A 179 -16.95 -0.73 6.21
CA ARG A 179 -16.63 0.69 6.00
C ARG A 179 -17.56 1.36 4.98
N ILE A 180 -17.90 0.65 3.90
CA ILE A 180 -18.86 1.14 2.92
C ILE A 180 -20.26 1.26 3.57
N GLY A 181 -20.70 0.22 4.29
CA GLY A 181 -22.00 0.19 4.95
C GLY A 181 -22.15 1.30 5.99
N THR A 182 -21.14 1.53 6.82
CA THR A 182 -21.12 2.64 7.80
C THR A 182 -21.17 4.00 7.10
N THR A 183 -20.41 4.19 6.03
CA THR A 183 -20.43 5.45 5.26
C THR A 183 -21.79 5.69 4.61
N GLN A 184 -22.40 4.65 4.03
CA GLN A 184 -23.73 4.73 3.43
C GLN A 184 -24.81 5.03 4.47
N LYS A 185 -24.76 4.37 5.64
CA LYS A 185 -25.67 4.64 6.76
C LYS A 185 -25.57 6.09 7.23
N LEU A 186 -24.35 6.59 7.48
CA LEU A 186 -24.15 7.99 7.88
C LEU A 186 -24.68 8.99 6.83
N LYS A 187 -24.53 8.66 5.54
CA LYS A 187 -25.09 9.48 4.45
C LYS A 187 -26.62 9.45 4.47
N ALA A 188 -27.23 8.28 4.65
CA ALA A 188 -28.67 8.11 4.73
C ALA A 188 -29.24 8.85 5.96
N ASP A 189 -28.65 8.67 7.14
CA ASP A 189 -29.08 9.33 8.38
C ASP A 189 -29.02 10.86 8.25
N LYS A 190 -27.96 11.39 7.61
CA LYS A 190 -27.84 12.83 7.35
C LYS A 190 -28.91 13.34 6.38
N GLN A 191 -29.23 12.55 5.36
CA GLN A 191 -30.27 12.89 4.39
C GLN A 191 -31.66 12.84 5.04
N GLN A 192 -31.92 11.84 5.89
CA GLN A 192 -33.16 11.70 6.65
C GLN A 192 -33.37 12.89 7.59
N LYS A 193 -32.36 13.25 8.39
CA LYS A 193 -32.41 14.46 9.24
C LYS A 193 -32.68 15.74 8.44
N ARG A 194 -32.12 15.84 7.23
CA ARG A 194 -32.39 16.98 6.34
C ARG A 194 -33.84 16.99 5.87
N SER A 195 -34.41 15.85 5.47
CA SER A 195 -35.82 15.78 5.07
C SER A 195 -36.76 16.08 6.23
N GLU A 196 -36.46 15.60 7.44
CA GLU A 196 -37.23 15.86 8.66
C GLU A 196 -37.24 17.36 8.97
N ASN A 197 -36.06 18.00 9.06
CA ASN A 197 -35.95 19.45 9.30
C ASN A 197 -36.67 20.30 8.24
N ILE A 198 -36.66 19.87 6.98
CA ILE A 198 -37.40 20.54 5.90
C ILE A 198 -38.91 20.38 6.12
N GLY A 199 -39.37 19.17 6.43
CA GLY A 199 -40.77 18.86 6.75
C GLY A 199 -41.27 19.69 7.94
N GLU A 200 -40.51 19.74 9.03
CA GLU A 200 -40.81 20.55 10.21
C GLU A 200 -40.90 22.03 9.86
N ARG A 201 -39.96 22.57 9.08
CA ARG A 201 -40.00 23.98 8.63
C ARG A 201 -41.24 24.26 7.78
N ILE A 202 -41.64 23.33 6.91
CA ILE A 202 -42.86 23.45 6.12
C ILE A 202 -44.09 23.45 7.04
N HIS A 203 -44.13 22.53 8.02
CA HIS A 203 -45.22 22.42 8.99
C HIS A 203 -45.36 23.69 9.83
N GLN A 204 -44.26 24.19 10.41
CA GLN A 204 -44.24 25.46 11.16
C GLN A 204 -44.73 26.64 10.32
N LYS A 205 -44.35 26.71 9.03
CA LYS A 205 -44.88 27.74 8.12
C LYS A 205 -46.38 27.62 7.90
N LYS A 206 -46.93 26.39 7.83
CA LYS A 206 -48.37 26.16 7.72
C LYS A 206 -49.09 26.58 9.00
N LEU A 207 -48.61 26.15 10.16
CA LEU A 207 -49.17 26.53 11.47
C LEU A 207 -49.19 28.05 11.67
N ARG A 208 -48.06 28.74 11.41
CA ARG A 208 -48.00 30.22 11.49
C ARG A 208 -49.00 30.91 10.56
N LYS A 209 -49.31 30.33 9.39
CA LYS A 209 -50.33 30.89 8.48
C LYS A 209 -51.74 30.68 9.03
N ILE A 210 -51.99 29.54 9.68
CA ILE A 210 -53.26 29.23 10.34
C ILE A 210 -53.45 30.17 11.54
N GLU A 211 -52.49 30.25 12.45
CA GLU A 211 -52.49 31.15 13.62
C GLU A 211 -52.75 32.62 13.22
N LYS A 212 -52.09 33.10 12.15
CA LYS A 212 -52.32 34.46 11.64
C LYS A 212 -53.74 34.68 11.11
N ARG A 213 -54.38 33.66 10.53
CA ARG A 213 -55.77 33.75 10.06
C ARG A 213 -56.74 33.73 11.24
N GLU A 214 -56.54 32.83 12.19
CA GLU A 214 -57.36 32.74 13.40
C GLU A 214 -57.31 34.04 14.20
N LYS A 215 -56.12 34.61 14.40
CA LYS A 215 -55.95 35.92 15.03
C LYS A 215 -56.61 37.08 14.27
N LYS A 216 -56.85 36.95 12.97
CA LYS A 216 -57.52 37.97 12.15
C LYS A 216 -59.05 37.80 12.13
N LEU A 217 -59.54 36.60 12.42
CA LEU A 217 -60.96 36.27 12.51
C LEU A 217 -61.56 36.53 13.91
N MET A 218 -60.70 36.61 14.93
CA MET A 218 -61.00 37.12 16.28
C MET A 218 -60.79 38.63 16.33
#